data_AF-A0A7S1PDL6-F1
#
_entry.id   AF-A0A7S1PDL6-F1
#
_cell.length_a   1.000
_cell.length_b   1.000
_cell.length_c   1.000
_cell.angle_alpha   90.00
_cell.angle_beta   90.00
_cell.angle_gamma   90.00
#
_symmetry.space_group_name_H-M   'P 1'
#
loop_
_entity.id
_entity.type
_entity.pdbx_description
1 polymer ?
#
loop_
_entity_poly.entity_id
_entity_poly.type
_entity_poly.pdbx_seq_one_letter_code
_entity_poly.pdbx_strand_id
1 'polypeptide(L)'
;MPLLSVSPEKTIEFPVQLYSTVTASLRLENASNAIVAYKIKTTAPKNYLVRPSSGVLKEKGTQEIQIILQPLTADPPPSTDRFLVQATRVESDMPLSRDDWTHVAKENIEDYRLDVVFRKEGGAGAGASESYSENAAVYGGPGASEASVASAQGVGGDSRSLKVRYDELVQTVAKLEQERDSLSEQLKTLSSNKPKKGWELWQVVFLVIVVLALAKLASWF
;
A
#
# COMPACT_ATOMS: atom_id res chain seq x y z
N MET A 1 20.80 -8.26 24.10
CA MET A 1 19.85 -9.20 23.48
C MET A 1 18.86 -8.38 22.67
N PRO A 2 18.51 -8.83 21.45
CA PRO A 2 17.58 -8.10 20.59
C PRO A 2 16.19 -8.01 21.24
N LEU A 3 15.50 -6.90 21.01
CA LEU A 3 14.13 -6.70 21.46
C LEU A 3 13.14 -7.53 20.63
N LEU A 4 13.36 -7.59 19.32
CA LEU A 4 12.48 -8.26 18.36
C LEU A 4 13.24 -9.31 17.54
N SER A 5 12.54 -10.38 17.18
CA SER A 5 12.86 -11.22 16.04
C SER A 5 11.97 -10.80 14.87
N VAL A 6 12.58 -10.50 13.72
CA VAL A 6 11.90 -9.99 12.53
C VAL A 6 12.01 -11.03 11.43
N SER A 7 10.88 -11.47 10.87
CA SER A 7 10.84 -12.48 9.81
C SER A 7 9.99 -11.98 8.64
N PRO A 8 10.52 -11.88 7.42
CA PRO A 8 11.91 -12.16 7.01
C PRO A 8 12.94 -11.16 7.59
N GLU A 9 14.20 -11.58 7.76
CA GLU A 9 15.20 -10.77 8.49
C GLU A 9 15.81 -9.61 7.69
N LYS A 10 16.02 -9.79 6.37
CA LYS A 10 16.81 -8.87 5.55
C LYS A 10 16.08 -8.34 4.32
N THR A 11 15.17 -9.12 3.75
CA THR A 11 14.59 -8.80 2.46
C THR A 11 13.12 -9.15 2.41
N ILE A 12 12.33 -8.25 1.87
CA ILE A 12 10.90 -8.44 1.60
C ILE A 12 10.73 -8.56 0.10
N GLU A 13 10.23 -9.70 -0.35
CA GLU A 13 10.02 -9.98 -1.76
C GLU A 13 8.59 -9.65 -2.17
N PHE A 14 8.44 -8.99 -3.31
CA PHE A 14 7.15 -8.74 -3.94
C PHE A 14 7.15 -9.33 -5.34
N PRO A 15 6.19 -10.22 -5.69
CA PRO A 15 5.99 -10.58 -7.08
C PRO A 15 5.60 -9.36 -7.92
N VAL A 16 6.18 -9.21 -9.10
CA VAL A 16 5.81 -8.14 -10.04
C VAL A 16 4.45 -8.49 -10.65
N GLN A 17 3.43 -7.74 -10.26
CA GLN A 17 2.08 -7.82 -10.82
C GLN A 17 1.61 -6.42 -11.23
N LEU A 18 1.29 -6.24 -12.50
CA LEU A 18 0.79 -4.97 -13.01
C LEU A 18 -0.70 -4.82 -12.71
N TYR A 19 -1.12 -3.58 -12.45
CA TYR A 19 -2.51 -3.17 -12.21
C TYR A 19 -3.19 -3.83 -10.99
N SER A 20 -2.46 -4.57 -10.16
CA SER A 20 -2.93 -5.19 -8.93
C SER A 20 -2.05 -4.81 -7.75
N THR A 21 -2.64 -4.76 -6.55
CA THR A 21 -1.86 -4.69 -5.31
C THR A 21 -1.25 -6.04 -4.99
N VAL A 22 -0.11 -6.02 -4.32
CA VAL A 22 0.60 -7.21 -3.85
C VAL A 22 0.87 -7.05 -2.37
N THR A 23 0.60 -8.10 -1.58
CA THR A 23 0.80 -8.06 -0.12
C THR A 23 1.89 -9.02 0.29
N ALA A 24 2.84 -8.54 1.07
CA ALA A 24 3.83 -9.35 1.77
C ALA A 24 3.58 -9.29 3.29
N SER A 25 3.82 -10.40 3.98
CA SER A 25 3.72 -10.48 5.43
C SER A 25 5.10 -10.29 6.07
N LEU A 26 5.16 -9.43 7.09
CA LEU A 26 6.30 -9.24 7.98
C LEU A 26 5.86 -9.62 9.39
N ARG A 27 6.51 -10.60 10.00
CA ARG A 27 6.23 -11.04 11.36
C ARG A 27 7.25 -10.43 12.33
N LEU A 28 6.74 -9.77 13.36
CA LEU A 28 7.53 -9.28 14.50
C LEU A 28 7.21 -10.15 15.72
N GLU A 29 8.23 -10.67 16.38
CA GLU A 29 8.10 -11.44 17.62
C GLU A 29 8.94 -10.80 18.72
N ASN A 30 8.36 -10.59 19.90
CA ASN A 30 9.07 -10.02 21.04
C ASN A 30 9.96 -11.08 21.70
N ALA A 31 11.28 -10.95 21.47
CA ALA A 31 12.28 -11.85 22.03
C ALA A 31 12.59 -11.54 23.50
N SER A 32 12.25 -10.33 23.96
CA SER A 32 12.52 -9.85 25.32
C SER A 32 11.44 -10.25 26.33
N ASN A 33 11.73 -10.00 27.62
CA ASN A 33 10.78 -10.14 28.73
C ASN A 33 10.22 -8.77 29.16
N ALA A 34 10.21 -7.79 28.25
CA ALA A 34 9.62 -6.48 28.49
C ALA A 34 8.55 -6.21 27.43
N ILE A 35 7.68 -5.23 27.68
CA ILE A 35 6.77 -4.73 26.66
C ILE A 35 7.57 -3.89 25.66
N VAL A 36 7.37 -4.12 24.36
CA VAL A 36 8.12 -3.48 23.28
C VAL A 36 7.17 -2.72 22.36
N ALA A 37 7.37 -1.42 22.23
CA ALA A 37 6.70 -0.61 21.21
C ALA A 37 7.50 -0.68 19.91
N TYR A 38 6.80 -0.77 18.78
CA TYR A 38 7.41 -0.76 17.45
C TYR A 38 6.76 0.30 16.55
N LYS A 39 7.54 0.79 15.58
CA LYS A 39 7.06 1.57 14.45
C LYS A 39 7.80 1.21 13.18
N ILE A 40 7.14 1.36 12.05
CA ILE A 40 7.68 1.07 10.73
C ILE A 40 7.77 2.36 9.92
N LYS A 41 8.92 2.54 9.28
CA LYS A 41 9.18 3.60 8.31
C LYS A 41 9.59 2.98 6.99
N THR A 42 9.34 3.70 5.91
CA THR A 42 9.74 3.31 4.56
C THR A 42 10.33 4.50 3.83
N THR A 43 11.26 4.24 2.90
CA THR A 43 11.80 5.25 1.98
C THR A 43 10.81 5.66 0.90
N ALA A 44 9.75 4.87 0.66
CA ALA A 44 8.77 5.10 -0.40
C ALA A 44 7.32 5.01 0.11
N PRO A 45 6.87 5.92 1.01
CA PRO A 45 5.55 5.87 1.64
C PRO A 45 4.37 5.99 0.67
N LYS A 46 4.60 6.43 -0.57
CA LYS A 46 3.57 6.46 -1.62
C LYS A 46 3.36 5.11 -2.29
N ASN A 47 4.38 4.25 -2.29
CA ASN A 47 4.36 2.97 -2.98
C ASN A 47 3.88 1.84 -2.08
N TYR A 48 3.94 2.02 -0.76
CA TYR A 48 3.59 0.98 0.20
C TYR A 48 2.59 1.46 1.23
N LEU A 49 1.65 0.59 1.55
CA LEU A 49 0.73 0.73 2.65
C LEU A 49 1.05 -0.33 3.70
N VAL A 50 1.33 0.09 4.93
CA VAL A 50 1.74 -0.80 6.03
C VAL A 50 0.63 -0.88 7.06
N ARG A 51 0.20 -2.08 7.42
CA ARG A 51 -0.87 -2.33 8.39
C ARG A 51 -0.54 -3.50 9.32
N PRO A 52 -0.49 -3.30 10.65
CA PRO A 52 -0.32 -2.01 11.34
C PRO A 52 1.07 -1.39 11.10
N SER A 53 1.18 -0.06 11.07
CA SER A 53 2.46 0.65 10.92
C SER A 53 3.17 0.93 12.26
N SER A 54 2.46 0.80 13.37
CA SER A 54 2.99 0.93 14.73
C SER A 54 2.11 0.17 15.70
N GLY A 55 2.68 -0.25 16.82
CA GLY A 55 1.93 -0.93 17.87
C GLY A 55 2.82 -1.30 19.06
N VAL A 56 2.28 -2.16 19.91
CA VAL A 56 2.96 -2.68 21.10
C VAL A 56 2.87 -4.19 21.11
N LEU A 57 3.96 -4.82 21.52
CA LEU A 57 4.09 -6.24 21.71
C LEU A 57 4.36 -6.52 23.20
N LYS A 58 3.47 -7.29 23.81
CA LYS A 58 3.69 -7.86 25.14
C LYS A 58 4.85 -8.86 25.11
N GLU A 59 5.28 -9.28 26.29
CA GLU A 59 6.27 -10.35 26.44
C GLU A 59 5.85 -11.59 25.62
N LYS A 60 6.78 -12.11 24.81
CA LYS A 60 6.52 -13.23 23.87
C LYS A 60 5.38 -13.01 22.86
N GLY A 61 4.89 -11.76 22.75
CA GLY A 61 3.87 -11.38 21.79
C GLY A 61 4.40 -11.44 20.37
N THR A 62 3.50 -11.72 19.42
CA THR A 62 3.78 -11.71 17.99
C THR A 62 2.78 -10.81 17.28
N GLN A 63 3.24 -10.08 16.27
CA GLN A 63 2.41 -9.28 15.38
C GLN A 63 2.76 -9.61 13.94
N GLU A 64 1.74 -9.96 13.16
CA GLU A 64 1.84 -10.01 11.70
C GLU A 64 1.48 -8.64 11.11
N ILE A 65 2.31 -8.18 10.18
CA ILE A 65 2.22 -6.88 9.54
C ILE A 65 2.11 -7.11 8.04
N GLN A 66 1.08 -6.52 7.45
CA GLN A 66 0.85 -6.52 6.02
C GLN A 66 1.52 -5.31 5.40
N ILE A 67 2.42 -5.55 4.46
CA ILE A 67 3.04 -4.54 3.62
C ILE A 67 2.45 -4.71 2.23
N ILE A 68 1.68 -3.72 1.80
CA ILE A 68 0.88 -3.75 0.58
C ILE A 68 1.52 -2.80 -0.42
N LEU A 69 2.11 -3.37 -1.47
CA LEU A 69 2.61 -2.62 -2.63
C LEU A 69 1.42 -2.09 -3.44
N GLN A 70 1.43 -0.80 -3.72
CA GLN A 70 0.44 -0.13 -4.57
C GLN A 70 0.55 -0.62 -6.02
N PRO A 71 -0.55 -0.60 -6.81
CA PRO A 71 -0.54 -1.13 -8.16
C PRO A 71 0.50 -0.47 -9.06
N LEU A 72 1.28 -1.29 -9.75
CA LEU A 72 2.26 -0.84 -10.73
C LEU A 72 1.61 -0.71 -12.11
N THR A 73 1.97 0.32 -12.88
CA THR A 73 1.41 0.56 -14.23
C THR A 73 2.32 0.06 -15.36
N ALA A 74 3.57 -0.25 -15.05
CA ALA A 74 4.59 -0.78 -15.95
C ALA A 74 5.59 -1.62 -15.16
N ASP A 75 6.41 -2.42 -15.86
CA ASP A 75 7.49 -3.21 -15.24
C ASP A 75 8.44 -2.27 -14.46
N PRO A 76 8.59 -2.45 -13.13
CA PRO A 76 9.40 -1.55 -12.33
C PRO A 76 10.90 -1.83 -12.54
N PRO A 77 11.77 -0.82 -12.40
CA PRO A 77 13.21 -1.05 -12.27
C PRO A 77 13.51 -1.82 -10.97
N PRO A 78 14.76 -2.32 -10.79
CA PRO A 78 15.18 -2.89 -9.52
C PRO A 78 14.86 -1.95 -8.35
N SER A 79 14.23 -2.51 -7.33
CA SER A 79 13.84 -1.77 -6.14
C SER A 79 15.07 -1.28 -5.37
N THR A 80 15.04 -0.02 -4.95
CA THR A 80 15.96 0.58 -3.96
C THR A 80 15.25 0.91 -2.65
N ASP A 81 14.01 0.45 -2.52
CA ASP A 81 13.14 0.75 -1.39
C ASP A 81 13.57 -0.02 -0.16
N ARG A 82 13.40 0.62 1.00
CA ARG A 82 13.80 0.06 2.30
C ARG A 82 12.72 0.28 3.34
N PHE A 83 12.58 -0.72 4.21
CA PHE A 83 11.82 -0.63 5.44
C PHE A 83 12.75 -0.56 6.64
N LEU A 84 12.35 0.24 7.62
CA LEU A 84 13.00 0.35 8.92
C LEU A 84 11.96 0.08 10.00
N VAL A 85 12.14 -1.01 10.74
CA VAL A 85 11.41 -1.28 11.98
C VAL A 85 12.23 -0.72 13.13
N GLN A 86 11.66 0.18 13.90
CA GLN A 86 12.28 0.70 15.12
C GLN A 86 11.54 0.12 16.32
N ALA A 87 12.28 -0.37 17.30
CA ALA A 87 11.74 -0.99 18.51
C ALA A 87 12.31 -0.32 19.76
N THR A 88 11.52 -0.19 20.82
CA THR A 88 11.99 0.29 22.12
C THR A 88 11.19 -0.32 23.26
N ARG A 89 11.79 -0.42 24.43
CA ARG A 89 11.10 -0.92 25.63
C ARG A 89 10.18 0.15 26.19
N VAL A 90 9.00 -0.26 26.63
CA VAL A 90 8.00 0.62 27.25
C VAL A 90 7.42 -0.04 28.50
N GLU A 91 6.84 0.76 29.38
CA GLU A 91 6.19 0.27 30.60
C GLU A 91 4.68 0.09 30.43
N SER A 92 4.08 0.76 29.44
CA SER A 92 2.65 0.72 29.17
C SER A 92 2.32 -0.13 27.94
N ASP A 93 1.11 -0.69 27.94
CA ASP A 93 0.56 -1.48 26.81
C ASP A 93 -0.02 -0.58 25.70
N MET A 94 0.22 0.73 25.77
CA MET A 94 -0.31 1.72 24.83
C MET A 94 0.73 2.05 23.76
N PRO A 95 0.36 2.09 22.47
CA PRO A 95 1.26 2.53 21.41
C PRO A 95 1.81 3.92 21.69
N LEU A 96 3.12 4.07 21.54
CA LEU A 96 3.78 5.37 21.62
C LEU A 96 3.25 6.30 20.53
N SER A 97 2.84 7.50 20.91
CA SER A 97 2.44 8.53 19.97
C SER A 97 3.64 9.03 19.17
N ARG A 98 3.38 9.76 18.07
CA ARG A 98 4.45 10.34 17.25
C ARG A 98 5.38 11.26 18.05
N ASP A 99 4.82 11.97 19.03
CA ASP A 99 5.55 12.91 19.87
C ASP A 99 6.41 12.18 20.91
N ASP A 100 5.87 11.12 21.53
CA ASP A 100 6.61 10.30 22.50
C ASP A 100 7.86 9.70 21.89
N TRP A 101 7.78 9.26 20.63
CA TRP A 101 8.92 8.73 19.88
C TRP A 101 10.07 9.74 19.69
N THR A 102 9.86 11.04 19.86
CA THR A 102 10.93 12.06 19.80
C THR A 102 11.66 12.21 21.13
N HIS A 103 11.02 11.82 22.24
CA HIS A 103 11.56 11.87 23.59
C HIS A 103 12.35 10.60 23.95
N VAL A 104 12.16 9.50 23.22
CA VAL A 104 12.93 8.26 23.41
C VAL A 104 14.39 8.49 22.99
N ALA A 105 15.33 8.25 23.91
CA ALA A 105 16.76 8.33 23.62
C ALA A 105 17.16 7.34 22.50
N LYS A 106 17.94 7.80 21.53
CA LYS A 106 18.30 7.01 20.34
C LYS A 106 19.06 5.72 20.68
N GLU A 107 19.78 5.70 21.79
CA GLU A 107 20.47 4.51 22.34
C GLU A 107 19.52 3.40 22.80
N ASN A 108 18.28 3.75 23.14
CA ASN A 108 17.24 2.82 23.55
C ASN A 108 16.37 2.34 22.37
N ILE A 109 16.67 2.80 21.16
CA ILE A 109 15.97 2.42 19.94
C ILE A 109 16.81 1.40 19.19
N GLU A 110 16.22 0.24 18.94
CA GLU A 110 16.81 -0.79 18.10
C GLU A 110 16.22 -0.72 16.68
N ASP A 111 17.10 -0.74 15.68
CA ASP A 111 16.76 -0.56 14.27
C ASP A 111 16.94 -1.87 13.49
N TYR A 112 15.90 -2.30 12.80
CA TYR A 112 15.92 -3.45 11.89
C TYR A 112 15.63 -2.97 10.47
N ARG A 113 16.59 -3.18 9.55
CA ARG A 113 16.50 -2.69 8.16
C ARG A 113 16.24 -3.85 7.22
N LEU A 114 15.26 -3.67 6.35
CA LEU A 114 14.90 -4.64 5.32
C LEU A 114 14.92 -3.97 3.94
N ASP A 115 15.57 -4.61 2.99
CA ASP A 115 15.55 -4.21 1.58
C ASP A 115 14.32 -4.81 0.88
N VAL A 116 13.81 -4.13 -0.14
CA VAL A 116 12.71 -4.64 -0.97
C VAL A 116 13.28 -5.21 -2.26
N VAL A 117 12.78 -6.36 -2.68
CA VAL A 117 13.15 -6.98 -3.97
C VAL A 117 11.91 -7.33 -4.76
N PHE A 118 11.91 -6.96 -6.04
CA PHE A 118 10.86 -7.34 -6.99
C PHE A 118 11.25 -8.65 -7.67
N ARG A 119 10.39 -9.67 -7.55
CA ARG A 119 10.55 -10.97 -8.21
C ARG A 119 9.61 -11.05 -9.39
N LYS A 120 10.13 -11.16 -10.61
CA LYS A 120 9.30 -11.50 -11.76
C LYS A 120 8.92 -12.98 -11.63
N GLU A 121 7.67 -13.35 -11.88
CA GLU A 121 7.31 -14.77 -11.98
C GLU A 121 8.05 -15.37 -13.20
N GLY A 122 9.24 -15.92 -12.95
CA GLY A 122 9.80 -16.99 -13.76
C GLY A 122 9.12 -18.27 -13.30
N GLY A 123 8.50 -18.99 -14.23
CA GLY A 123 7.73 -20.21 -13.95
C GLY A 123 8.43 -21.14 -12.96
N ALA A 124 7.61 -21.80 -12.13
CA ALA A 124 8.02 -22.78 -11.12
C ALA A 124 9.34 -23.50 -11.45
N GLY A 125 10.42 -23.03 -10.82
CA GLY A 125 11.74 -23.66 -10.89
C GLY A 125 11.83 -24.79 -9.89
N ALA A 126 11.29 -25.95 -10.25
CA ALA A 126 11.90 -27.21 -9.89
C ALA A 126 13.36 -27.18 -10.38
N GLY A 127 14.30 -27.55 -9.52
CA GLY A 127 15.71 -27.64 -9.89
C GLY A 127 15.91 -28.60 -11.06
N ALA A 128 16.27 -28.06 -12.21
CA ALA A 128 17.04 -28.76 -13.23
C ALA A 128 17.86 -27.68 -13.95
N SER A 129 19.16 -27.73 -13.68
CA SER A 129 20.20 -27.07 -14.45
C SER A 129 20.08 -27.41 -15.92
N GLU A 130 20.05 -26.42 -16.81
CA GLU A 130 20.56 -26.62 -18.15
C GLU A 130 21.05 -25.30 -18.76
N SER A 131 22.32 -25.35 -19.09
CA SER A 131 23.20 -24.34 -19.63
C SER A 131 22.86 -23.97 -21.07
N TYR A 132 23.10 -22.70 -21.40
CA TYR A 132 23.10 -22.13 -22.75
C TYR A 132 23.82 -23.00 -23.79
N SER A 133 23.21 -23.14 -24.97
CA SER A 133 23.94 -23.21 -26.24
C SER A 133 23.10 -22.66 -27.38
N GLU A 134 23.57 -21.53 -27.89
CA GLU A 134 23.20 -20.91 -29.16
C GLU A 134 23.73 -21.78 -30.31
N ASN A 135 22.92 -22.02 -31.35
CA ASN A 135 23.41 -22.16 -32.72
C ASN A 135 22.29 -21.99 -33.74
N ALA A 136 22.56 -21.11 -34.70
CA ALA A 136 21.71 -20.71 -35.80
C ALA A 136 21.83 -21.63 -37.03
N ALA A 137 20.83 -21.48 -37.90
CA ALA A 137 20.79 -21.78 -39.34
C ALA A 137 20.46 -23.23 -39.77
N VAL A 138 19.48 -23.38 -40.67
CA VAL A 138 19.67 -23.46 -42.14
C VAL A 138 18.34 -23.87 -42.83
N TYR A 139 18.13 -23.30 -44.03
CA TYR A 139 17.07 -23.53 -45.01
C TYR A 139 16.83 -25.00 -45.42
N GLY A 140 15.57 -25.33 -45.77
CA GLY A 140 15.23 -26.44 -46.69
C GLY A 140 13.78 -26.93 -46.60
N GLY A 141 12.90 -26.53 -47.53
CA GLY A 141 11.64 -27.25 -47.83
C GLY A 141 11.84 -28.30 -48.94
N PRO A 142 10.80 -28.79 -49.65
CA PRO A 142 9.42 -29.13 -49.26
C PRO A 142 9.14 -30.64 -49.49
N GLY A 143 8.08 -31.21 -48.92
CA GLY A 143 7.72 -32.62 -49.17
C GLY A 143 6.26 -32.93 -48.84
N ALA A 144 5.46 -33.16 -49.87
CA ALA A 144 4.04 -33.49 -49.81
C ALA A 144 3.78 -34.94 -49.36
N SER A 145 2.71 -35.15 -48.58
CA SER A 145 1.82 -36.31 -48.72
C SER A 145 0.48 -36.06 -48.02
N GLU A 146 -0.54 -35.87 -48.85
CA GLU A 146 -1.96 -36.21 -48.63
C GLU A 146 -2.10 -37.68 -48.19
N ALA A 147 -3.12 -38.20 -47.51
CA ALA A 147 -4.37 -37.71 -46.95
C ALA A 147 -4.90 -38.80 -46.00
N SER A 148 -5.72 -38.44 -45.01
CA SER A 148 -6.91 -39.24 -44.70
C SER A 148 -7.99 -38.35 -44.09
N VAL A 149 -9.16 -38.43 -44.71
CA VAL A 149 -10.36 -37.62 -44.53
C VAL A 149 -11.33 -38.36 -43.63
N ALA A 150 -11.85 -37.67 -42.61
CA ALA A 150 -13.18 -37.76 -41.98
C ALA A 150 -13.04 -37.16 -40.57
N SER A 151 -13.88 -36.26 -40.04
CA SER A 151 -15.22 -35.82 -40.40
C SER A 151 -15.49 -34.50 -39.66
N ALA A 152 -16.23 -33.59 -40.30
CA ALA A 152 -16.62 -32.30 -39.77
C ALA A 152 -17.65 -32.39 -38.63
N GLN A 153 -17.52 -31.57 -37.59
CA GLN A 153 -18.61 -30.75 -37.04
C GLN A 153 -18.10 -29.73 -36.00
N GLY A 154 -18.65 -28.50 -36.09
CA GLY A 154 -18.04 -27.27 -35.60
C GLY A 154 -18.14 -26.98 -34.10
N VAL A 155 -17.27 -26.06 -33.65
CA VAL A 155 -17.47 -25.28 -32.43
C VAL A 155 -17.18 -23.80 -32.76
N GLY A 156 -18.13 -23.16 -33.44
CA GLY A 156 -18.19 -21.70 -33.59
C GLY A 156 -18.78 -21.00 -32.37
N GLY A 157 -18.48 -21.48 -31.16
CA GLY A 157 -19.18 -21.10 -29.91
C GLY A 157 -18.55 -19.95 -29.14
N ASP A 158 -17.26 -19.66 -29.31
CA ASP A 158 -16.53 -18.85 -28.33
C ASP A 158 -16.55 -17.33 -28.58
N SER A 159 -16.98 -16.90 -29.77
CA SER A 159 -17.08 -15.46 -30.07
C SER A 159 -18.32 -14.81 -29.45
N ARG A 160 -19.40 -15.58 -29.23
CA ARG A 160 -20.66 -15.07 -28.68
C ARG A 160 -20.59 -14.92 -27.16
N SER A 161 -19.95 -15.87 -26.46
CA SER A 161 -19.63 -15.80 -25.03
C SER A 161 -18.70 -14.62 -24.72
N LEU A 162 -17.69 -14.37 -25.56
CA LEU A 162 -16.76 -13.25 -25.40
C LEU A 162 -17.46 -11.90 -25.57
N LYS A 163 -18.31 -11.76 -26.60
CA LYS A 163 -19.08 -10.52 -26.83
C LYS A 163 -20.01 -10.21 -25.66
N VAL A 164 -20.70 -11.22 -25.11
CA VAL A 164 -21.59 -11.03 -23.95
C VAL A 164 -20.81 -10.52 -22.73
N ARG A 165 -19.63 -11.07 -22.45
CA ARG A 165 -18.78 -10.59 -21.34
C ARG A 165 -18.23 -9.19 -21.57
N TYR A 166 -17.90 -8.84 -22.83
CA TYR A 166 -17.47 -7.50 -23.18
C TYR A 166 -18.60 -6.48 -22.98
N ASP A 167 -19.81 -6.80 -23.45
CA ASP A 167 -20.99 -5.94 -23.28
C ASP A 167 -21.33 -5.75 -21.79
N GLU A 168 -21.22 -6.82 -20.99
CA GLU A 168 -21.36 -6.76 -19.53
C GLU A 168 -20.28 -5.87 -18.88
N LEU A 169 -19.01 -6.02 -19.27
CA LEU A 169 -17.92 -5.17 -18.78
C LEU A 169 -18.17 -3.69 -19.11
N VAL A 170 -18.57 -3.39 -20.35
CA VAL A 170 -18.89 -2.03 -20.79
C VAL A 170 -20.04 -1.44 -19.96
N GLN A 171 -21.08 -2.24 -19.67
CA GLN A 171 -22.17 -1.80 -18.78
C GLN A 171 -21.70 -1.54 -17.36
N THR A 172 -20.85 -2.40 -16.78
CA THR A 172 -20.33 -2.18 -15.42
C THR A 172 -19.46 -0.94 -15.33
N VAL A 173 -18.61 -0.69 -16.34
CA VAL A 173 -17.77 0.52 -16.40
C VAL A 173 -18.66 1.76 -16.51
N ALA A 174 -19.65 1.76 -17.40
CA ALA A 174 -20.58 2.88 -17.54
C ALA A 174 -21.34 3.16 -16.23
N LYS A 175 -21.75 2.12 -15.51
CA LYS A 175 -22.42 2.25 -14.22
C LYS A 175 -21.51 2.82 -13.15
N LEU A 176 -20.26 2.34 -13.06
CA LEU A 176 -19.27 2.85 -12.10
C LEU A 176 -18.88 4.30 -12.38
N GLU A 177 -18.77 4.69 -13.66
CA GLU A 177 -18.56 6.10 -14.03
C GLU A 177 -19.73 6.99 -13.63
N GLN A 178 -20.97 6.50 -13.81
CA GLN A 178 -22.16 7.22 -13.36
C GLN A 178 -22.20 7.37 -11.83
N GLU A 179 -21.87 6.32 -11.08
CA GLU A 179 -21.78 6.38 -9.62
C GLU A 179 -20.70 7.38 -9.17
N ARG A 180 -19.51 7.34 -9.78
CA ARG A 180 -18.43 8.31 -9.54
C ARG A 180 -18.91 9.74 -9.77
N ASP A 181 -19.58 10.00 -10.89
CA ASP A 181 -20.05 11.34 -11.23
C ASP A 181 -21.12 11.81 -10.24
N SER A 182 -22.06 10.94 -9.88
CA SER A 182 -23.08 11.25 -8.86
C SER A 182 -22.48 11.54 -7.48
N LEU A 183 -21.47 10.77 -7.04
CA LEU A 183 -20.75 11.02 -5.79
C LEU A 183 -19.94 12.32 -5.85
N SER A 184 -19.35 12.63 -7.01
CA SER A 184 -18.62 13.87 -7.21
C SER A 184 -19.54 15.09 -7.15
N GLU A 185 -20.76 14.99 -7.66
CA GLU A 185 -21.78 16.03 -7.55
C GLU A 185 -22.31 16.15 -6.13
N GLN A 186 -22.52 15.03 -5.43
CA GLN A 186 -22.85 15.05 -4.00
C GLN A 186 -21.75 15.73 -3.17
N LEU A 187 -20.48 15.47 -3.46
CA LEU A 187 -19.36 16.16 -2.79
C LEU A 187 -19.31 17.64 -3.13
N LYS A 188 -19.56 18.04 -4.38
CA LYS A 188 -19.63 19.46 -4.77
C LYS A 188 -20.80 20.19 -4.13
N THR A 189 -21.97 19.56 -4.03
CA THR A 189 -23.16 20.14 -3.40
C THR A 189 -22.99 20.25 -1.88
N LEU A 190 -22.42 19.24 -1.23
CA LEU A 190 -22.04 19.29 0.17
C LEU A 190 -20.95 20.34 0.44
N SER A 191 -19.95 20.44 -0.44
CA SER A 191 -18.90 21.46 -0.35
C SER A 191 -19.36 22.88 -0.70
N SER A 192 -20.43 23.03 -1.49
CA SER A 192 -21.04 24.33 -1.84
C SER A 192 -21.84 24.92 -0.67
N ASN A 193 -22.18 24.10 0.32
CA ASN A 193 -22.71 24.58 1.59
C ASN A 193 -21.58 25.17 2.46
N LYS A 194 -20.92 26.22 1.97
CA LYS A 194 -20.21 27.14 2.86
C LYS A 194 -21.25 27.72 3.81
N PRO A 195 -21.06 27.63 5.14
CA PRO A 195 -21.94 28.36 6.05
C PRO A 195 -21.93 29.84 5.62
N LYS A 196 -23.12 30.44 5.51
CA LYS A 196 -23.24 31.89 5.35
C LYS A 196 -22.32 32.52 6.37
N LYS A 197 -21.41 33.37 5.90
CA LYS A 197 -20.35 34.09 6.61
C LYS A 197 -20.87 34.67 7.94
N GLY A 198 -20.94 33.82 8.97
CA GLY A 198 -21.13 34.22 10.35
C GLY A 198 -19.87 34.96 10.72
N TRP A 199 -20.03 36.14 11.35
CA TRP A 199 -18.89 36.99 11.72
C TRP A 199 -17.74 36.15 12.24
N GLU A 200 -16.58 36.29 11.59
CA GLU A 200 -15.35 35.62 12.00
C GLU A 200 -15.18 35.87 13.50
N LEU A 201 -14.87 34.82 14.27
CA LEU A 201 -14.72 34.88 15.73
C LEU A 201 -13.85 36.06 16.18
N TRP A 202 -12.82 36.40 15.40
CA TRP A 202 -11.97 37.57 15.62
C TRP A 202 -12.70 38.91 15.54
N GLN A 203 -13.70 39.07 14.68
CA GLN A 203 -14.53 40.28 14.61
C GLN A 203 -15.45 40.43 15.83
N VAL A 204 -16.03 39.31 16.31
CA VAL A 204 -16.82 39.31 17.56
C VAL A 204 -15.93 39.66 18.75
N VAL A 205 -14.75 39.04 18.84
CA VAL A 205 -13.75 39.33 19.88
C VAL A 205 -13.31 40.80 19.81
N PHE A 206 -13.07 41.34 18.61
CA PHE A 206 -12.72 42.74 18.42
C PHE A 206 -13.84 43.69 18.87
N LEU A 207 -15.09 43.42 18.51
CA LEU A 207 -16.24 44.22 18.94
C LEU A 207 -16.40 44.22 20.46
N VAL A 208 -16.25 43.06 21.12
CA VAL A 208 -16.32 42.94 22.59
C VAL A 208 -15.20 43.75 23.25
N ILE A 209 -13.97 43.69 22.72
CA ILE A 209 -12.83 44.47 23.25
C ILE A 209 -13.09 45.97 23.10
N VAL A 210 -13.59 46.43 21.95
CA VAL A 210 -13.90 47.84 21.70
C VAL A 210 -15.00 48.34 22.66
N VAL A 211 -16.05 47.55 22.87
CA VAL A 211 -17.14 47.90 23.82
C VAL A 211 -16.61 48.00 25.25
N LEU A 212 -15.76 47.06 25.69
CA LEU A 212 -15.15 47.10 27.03
C LEU A 212 -14.20 48.30 27.20
N ALA A 213 -13.45 48.66 26.16
CA ALA A 213 -12.56 49.83 26.18
C ALA A 213 -13.36 51.14 26.28
N LEU A 214 -14.45 51.27 25.50
CA LEU A 214 -15.34 52.42 25.56
C LEU A 214 -16.07 52.53 26.90
N ALA A 215 -16.53 51.42 27.46
CA ALA A 215 -17.15 51.41 28.79
C ALA A 215 -16.16 51.84 29.88
N LYS A 216 -14.89 51.42 29.81
CA LYS A 216 -13.85 51.87 30.74
C LYS A 216 -13.47 53.35 30.57
N LEU A 217 -13.52 53.88 29.34
CA LEU A 217 -13.31 55.30 29.08
C LEU A 217 -14.48 56.16 29.58
N ALA A 218 -15.71 55.67 29.42
CA ALA A 218 -16.91 56.35 29.92
C ALA A 218 -17.04 56.31 31.45
N SER A 219 -16.41 55.35 32.14
CA SER A 219 -16.35 55.35 33.60
C SER A 219 -15.22 56.22 34.17
N TRP A 220 -14.45 56.90 33.32
CA TRP A 220 -13.36 57.78 33.72
C TRP A 220 -13.65 59.27 33.44
N PHE A 221 -14.84 59.57 32.93
CA PHE A 221 -15.41 60.90 32.75
C PHE A 221 -16.66 61.03 33.63
#